data_AF-A0A9D2MW08-F1
#
_entry.id   AF-A0A9D2MW08-F1
#
_cell.length_a   1.000
_cell.length_b   1.000
_cell.length_c   1.000
_cell.angle_alpha   90.00
_cell.angle_beta   90.00
_cell.angle_gamma   90.00
#
_symmetry.space_group_name_H-M   'P 1'
#
loop_
_entity.id
_entity.type
_entity.pdbx_description
1 polymer ?
#
loop_
_entity_poly.entity_id
_entity_poly.type
_entity_poly.pdbx_seq_one_letter_code
_entity_poly.pdbx_strand_id
1 'polypeptide(L)'
;MALVDRIAGLVGKENIFVKTHPRNPENRFQQAGYATNASTAVPWELIVLNHSFSHTLFITVGSSAATNPYWVFGKPVRALFLCDLVEHPERLRHKVLVQTRKLCAARPDLFFFPQTWEECAAFLAQQRKELSA
;
A
#
# COMPACT_ATOMS: atom_id res chain seq x y z
N MET A 1 15.60 -8.50 -5.56
CA MET A 1 15.58 -7.32 -4.66
C MET A 1 14.21 -7.27 -4.00
N ALA A 2 14.08 -7.00 -2.70
CA ALA A 2 12.74 -7.02 -2.09
C ALA A 2 11.88 -5.89 -2.70
N LEU A 3 10.59 -6.17 -2.96
CA LEU A 3 9.68 -5.22 -3.60
C LEU A 3 9.65 -3.85 -2.91
N VAL A 4 9.73 -3.85 -1.57
CA VAL A 4 9.79 -2.63 -0.76
C VAL A 4 11.06 -1.81 -1.03
N ASP A 5 12.20 -2.46 -1.28
CA ASP A 5 13.47 -1.76 -1.57
C ASP A 5 13.42 -1.09 -2.94
N ARG A 6 12.71 -1.70 -3.91
CA ARG A 6 12.47 -1.07 -5.20
C ARG A 6 11.61 0.19 -5.07
N ILE A 7 10.57 0.13 -4.25
CA ILE A 7 9.76 1.32 -3.94
C ILE A 7 10.60 2.36 -3.20
N ALA A 8 11.42 1.96 -2.23
CA ALA A 8 12.32 2.85 -1.50
C ALA A 8 13.30 3.59 -2.43
N GLY A 9 13.81 2.92 -3.47
CA GLY A 9 14.63 3.57 -4.50
C GLY A 9 13.91 4.66 -5.30
N LEU A 10 12.57 4.63 -5.36
CA LEU A 10 11.77 5.63 -6.08
C LEU A 10 11.34 6.80 -5.18
N VAL A 11 10.96 6.52 -3.93
CA VAL A 11 10.37 7.54 -3.04
C VAL A 11 11.27 7.98 -1.89
N GLY A 12 12.41 7.33 -1.68
CA GLY A 12 13.21 7.50 -0.47
C GLY A 12 12.68 6.64 0.67
N LYS A 13 13.59 5.94 1.35
CA LYS A 13 13.25 4.99 2.41
C LYS A 13 12.61 5.68 3.63
N GLU A 14 13.06 6.90 3.92
CA GLU A 14 12.57 7.77 4.99
C GLU A 14 11.09 8.15 4.83
N ASN A 15 10.56 8.07 3.61
CA ASN A 15 9.16 8.36 3.31
C ASN A 15 8.26 7.11 3.35
N ILE A 16 8.80 5.97 3.81
CA ILE A 16 8.08 4.70 3.88
C ILE A 16 7.87 4.27 5.32
N PHE A 17 6.62 4.02 5.67
CA PHE A 17 6.23 3.33 6.88
C PHE A 17 5.63 1.97 6.55
N VAL A 18 6.19 0.89 7.11
CA VAL A 18 5.68 -0.47 6.90
C VAL A 18 4.85 -0.91 8.10
N LYS A 19 3.53 -1.02 7.90
CA LYS A 19 2.65 -1.70 8.85
C LYS A 19 2.79 -3.22 8.71
N THR A 20 3.36 -3.87 9.71
CA THR A 20 3.53 -5.32 9.75
C THR A 20 2.22 -6.02 10.11
N HIS A 21 2.08 -7.28 9.66
CA HIS A 21 0.93 -8.11 10.00
C HIS A 21 1.15 -8.74 11.39
N PRO A 22 0.15 -8.80 12.28
CA PRO A 22 0.26 -9.45 13.59
C PRO A 22 0.66 -10.93 13.59
N ARG A 23 0.68 -11.59 12.42
CA ARG A 23 1.04 -13.00 12.28
C ARG A 23 2.52 -13.19 11.88
N ASN A 24 3.24 -12.09 11.67
CA ASN A 24 4.67 -12.12 11.37
C ASN A 24 5.43 -11.77 12.65
N PRO A 25 5.92 -12.76 13.41
CA PRO A 25 6.63 -12.51 14.66
C PRO A 25 7.96 -11.79 14.45
N GLU A 26 8.60 -12.01 13.30
CA GLU A 26 9.84 -11.34 12.92
C GLU A 26 9.59 -10.10 12.05
N ASN A 27 10.04 -8.95 12.54
CA ASN A 27 9.98 -7.70 11.80
C ASN A 27 11.26 -7.47 10.97
N ARG A 28 11.38 -8.22 9.86
CA ARG A 28 12.49 -8.06 8.91
C ARG A 28 12.61 -6.64 8.33
N PHE A 29 11.53 -5.87 8.29
CA PHE A 29 11.54 -4.51 7.76
C PHE A 29 12.23 -3.55 8.75
N GLN A 30 12.00 -3.73 10.05
CA GLN A 30 12.72 -2.99 11.08
C GLN A 30 14.22 -3.33 11.07
N GLN A 31 14.59 -4.61 10.91
CA GLN A 31 15.99 -5.03 10.75
C GLN A 31 16.64 -4.39 9.51
N ALA A 32 15.88 -4.26 8.42
CA ALA A 32 16.29 -3.55 7.22
C ALA A 32 16.26 -2.02 7.38
N GLY A 33 15.90 -1.47 8.55
CA GLY A 33 15.92 -0.05 8.90
C GLY A 33 14.73 0.78 8.41
N TYR A 34 13.60 0.16 8.07
CA TYR A 34 12.36 0.88 7.77
C TYR A 34 11.65 1.31 9.06
N ALA A 35 10.92 2.43 9.00
CA ALA A 35 9.97 2.77 10.06
C ALA A 35 8.82 1.76 10.06
N THR A 36 8.45 1.25 11.24
CA THR A 36 7.39 0.25 11.39
C THR A 36 6.57 0.50 12.65
N ASN A 37 5.41 -0.14 12.76
CA ASN A 37 4.55 -0.06 13.94
C ASN A 37 5.18 -0.75 15.14
N ALA A 38 5.16 -0.08 16.30
CA ALA A 38 5.66 -0.63 17.56
C ALA A 38 4.81 -1.79 18.10
N SER A 39 3.50 -1.76 17.84
CA SER A 39 2.55 -2.81 18.21
C SER A 39 1.77 -3.30 17.01
N THR A 40 1.63 -4.61 16.86
CA THR A 40 0.78 -5.26 15.86
C THR A 40 -0.60 -5.63 16.40
N ALA A 41 -0.84 -5.45 17.70
CA ALA A 41 -2.09 -5.84 18.36
C ALA A 41 -3.28 -4.96 17.96
N VAL A 42 -3.02 -3.73 17.50
CA VAL A 42 -4.07 -2.80 17.11
C VAL A 42 -4.60 -3.17 15.71
N PRO A 43 -5.91 -3.48 15.58
CA PRO A 43 -6.55 -3.74 14.30
C PRO A 43 -6.39 -2.58 13.32
N TRP A 44 -6.34 -2.92 12.03
CA TRP A 44 -6.20 -1.93 10.96
C TRP A 44 -7.34 -0.91 10.96
N GLU A 45 -8.56 -1.40 11.15
CA GLU A 45 -9.79 -0.63 11.16
C GLU A 45 -9.77 0.46 12.25
N LEU A 46 -9.27 0.12 13.44
CA LEU A 46 -9.11 1.10 14.53
C LEU A 46 -8.05 2.15 14.20
N ILE A 47 -6.95 1.77 13.55
CA ILE A 47 -5.95 2.73 13.07
C ILE A 47 -6.58 3.68 12.04
N VAL A 48 -7.36 3.15 11.09
CA VAL A 48 -8.02 3.95 10.05
C VAL A 48 -9.02 4.95 10.62
N LEU A 49 -9.79 4.55 11.65
CA LEU A 49 -10.76 5.43 12.31
C LEU A 49 -10.10 6.59 13.05
N ASN A 50 -8.96 6.34 13.70
CA ASN A 50 -8.32 7.29 14.63
C ASN A 50 -7.23 8.15 14.00
N HIS A 51 -6.90 7.96 12.71
CA HIS A 51 -5.87 8.74 12.03
C HIS A 51 -6.37 9.39 10.73
N SER A 52 -5.69 10.46 10.33
CA SER A 52 -5.78 11.03 8.99
C SER A 52 -4.68 10.45 8.10
N PHE A 53 -5.03 10.22 6.84
CA PHE A 53 -4.12 9.74 5.79
C PHE A 53 -4.16 10.65 4.56
N SER A 54 -4.56 11.91 4.72
CA SER A 54 -4.66 12.88 3.62
C SER A 54 -3.32 13.10 2.89
N HIS A 55 -2.20 12.97 3.61
CA HIS A 55 -0.85 13.07 3.06
C HIS A 55 -0.15 11.71 2.99
N THR A 56 -0.91 10.63 2.78
CA THR A 56 -0.35 9.28 2.74
C THR A 56 -0.92 8.48 1.56
N LEU A 57 -0.03 7.91 0.76
CA LEU A 57 -0.38 6.90 -0.23
C LEU A 57 -0.24 5.51 0.39
N PHE A 58 -1.30 4.69 0.30
CA PHE A 58 -1.19 3.29 0.68
C PHE A 58 -0.59 2.48 -0.45
N ILE A 59 0.37 1.61 -0.12
CA ILE A 59 0.99 0.72 -1.11
C ILE A 59 0.81 -0.71 -0.63
N THR A 60 0.29 -1.58 -1.50
CA THR A 60 0.09 -2.98 -1.18
C THR A 60 0.37 -3.85 -2.40
N VAL A 61 0.78 -5.10 -2.17
CA VAL A 61 0.80 -6.10 -3.25
C VAL A 61 -0.63 -6.43 -3.68
N GLY A 62 -1.57 -6.54 -2.74
CA GLY A 62 -2.88 -7.11 -3.06
C GLY A 62 -3.83 -7.24 -1.88
N SER A 63 -3.59 -6.49 -0.80
CA SER A 63 -4.44 -6.56 0.38
C SER A 63 -5.73 -5.78 0.15
N SER A 64 -6.88 -6.42 0.34
CA SER A 64 -8.18 -5.73 0.33
C SER A 64 -8.29 -4.71 1.47
N ALA A 65 -7.50 -4.82 2.54
CA ALA A 65 -7.50 -3.85 3.64
C ALA A 65 -7.22 -2.41 3.18
N ALA A 66 -6.50 -2.22 2.06
CA ALA A 66 -6.23 -0.91 1.49
C ALA A 66 -7.50 -0.22 0.95
N THR A 67 -8.60 -0.95 0.73
CA THR A 67 -9.86 -0.40 0.23
C THR A 67 -10.81 0.01 1.36
N ASN A 68 -10.63 -0.54 2.57
CA ASN A 68 -11.46 -0.27 3.75
C ASN A 68 -11.60 1.22 4.09
N PRO A 69 -10.54 2.07 4.04
CA PRO A 69 -10.68 3.50 4.35
C PRO A 69 -11.81 4.17 3.58
N TYR A 70 -11.91 3.89 2.29
CA TYR A 70 -12.95 4.48 1.45
C TYR A 70 -14.28 3.74 1.58
N TRP A 71 -14.29 2.42 1.33
CA TRP A 71 -15.56 1.67 1.21
C TRP A 71 -16.28 1.43 2.54
N VAL A 72 -15.54 1.35 3.64
CA VAL A 72 -16.12 1.11 4.97
C VAL A 72 -16.25 2.40 5.75
N PHE A 73 -15.26 3.30 5.66
CA PHE A 73 -15.18 4.48 6.52
C PHE A 73 -15.38 5.81 5.79
N GLY A 74 -15.62 5.81 4.48
CA GLY A 74 -15.86 7.02 3.69
C GLY A 74 -14.66 7.97 3.58
N LYS A 75 -13.45 7.54 3.95
CA LYS A 75 -12.22 8.34 3.90
C LYS A 75 -11.57 8.20 2.52
N PRO A 76 -11.35 9.29 1.76
CA PRO A 76 -10.83 9.24 0.39
C PRO A 76 -9.31 9.02 0.35
N VAL A 77 -8.85 7.87 0.85
CA VAL A 77 -7.44 7.49 0.85
C VAL A 77 -7.10 6.83 -0.47
N ARG A 78 -5.95 7.22 -1.04
CA ARG A 78 -5.45 6.66 -2.30
C ARG A 78 -4.62 5.41 -2.03
N ALA A 79 -4.69 4.43 -2.94
CA ALA A 79 -3.90 3.22 -2.85
C ALA A 79 -3.32 2.76 -4.18
N LEU A 80 -2.08 2.30 -4.12
CA LEU A 80 -1.28 1.69 -5.18
C LEU A 80 -1.21 0.17 -4.96
N PHE A 81 -1.63 -0.59 -5.97
CA PHE A 81 -1.64 -2.05 -5.96
C PHE A 81 -0.57 -2.63 -6.88
N LEU A 82 0.45 -3.26 -6.30
CA LEU A 82 1.62 -3.79 -7.00
C LEU A 82 1.45 -5.24 -7.50
N CYS A 83 0.23 -5.78 -7.54
CA CYS A 83 -0.01 -7.20 -7.83
C CYS A 83 0.44 -7.63 -9.23
N ASP A 84 0.50 -6.72 -10.20
CA ASP A 84 0.98 -7.01 -11.55
C ASP A 84 2.50 -6.85 -11.69
N LEU A 85 3.18 -6.33 -10.65
CA LEU A 85 4.62 -6.05 -10.65
C LEU A 85 5.45 -7.05 -9.83
N VAL A 86 4.81 -8.07 -9.26
CA VAL A 86 5.51 -9.12 -8.49
C VAL A 86 6.08 -10.19 -9.40
N GLU A 87 7.23 -10.75 -9.02
CA GLU A 87 7.90 -11.83 -9.76
C GLU A 87 7.09 -13.14 -9.77
N HIS A 88 6.30 -13.36 -8.71
CA HIS A 88 5.57 -14.61 -8.45
C HIS A 88 4.06 -14.36 -8.26
N PRO A 89 3.32 -13.96 -9.32
CA PRO A 89 1.91 -13.63 -9.23
C PRO A 89 1.04 -14.84 -8.82
N GLU A 90 1.49 -16.07 -9.07
CA GLU A 90 0.80 -17.31 -8.70
C GLU A 90 0.65 -17.51 -7.19
N ARG A 91 1.49 -16.83 -6.39
CA ARG A 91 1.41 -16.86 -4.91
C ARG A 91 0.32 -15.96 -4.35
N LEU A 92 -0.32 -15.17 -5.21
CA LEU A 92 -1.35 -14.24 -4.79
C LEU A 92 -2.70 -14.94 -4.65
N ARG A 93 -3.54 -14.38 -3.77
CA ARG A 93 -4.92 -14.86 -3.58
C ARG A 93 -5.81 -14.36 -4.73
N HIS A 94 -5.71 -15.00 -5.90
CA HIS A 94 -6.36 -14.54 -7.14
C HIS A 94 -7.86 -14.23 -6.99
N LYS A 95 -8.62 -15.08 -6.29
CA LYS A 95 -10.07 -14.83 -6.07
C LYS A 95 -10.33 -13.51 -5.34
N VAL A 96 -9.55 -13.22 -4.31
CA VAL A 96 -9.64 -11.97 -3.53
C VAL A 96 -9.19 -10.78 -4.37
N LEU A 97 -8.12 -10.94 -5.16
CA LEU A 97 -7.63 -9.89 -6.05
C LEU A 97 -8.64 -9.51 -7.12
N VAL A 98 -9.29 -10.49 -7.76
CA VAL A 98 -10.33 -10.24 -8.78
C VAL A 98 -11.48 -9.43 -8.17
N GLN A 99 -11.94 -9.79 -6.97
CA GLN A 99 -12.98 -9.02 -6.27
C GLN A 99 -12.50 -7.62 -5.90
N THR A 100 -11.28 -7.49 -5.39
CA THR A 100 -10.68 -6.20 -5.02
C THR A 100 -10.59 -5.28 -6.22
N ARG A 101 -10.13 -5.77 -7.39
CA ARG A 101 -10.07 -5.00 -8.63
C ARG A 101 -11.44 -4.51 -9.08
N LYS A 102 -12.47 -5.37 -9.02
CA LYS A 102 -13.85 -4.98 -9.36
C LYS A 102 -14.35 -3.83 -8.48
N LEU A 103 -14.05 -3.88 -7.19
CA LEU A 103 -14.37 -2.81 -6.24
C LEU A 103 -13.61 -1.52 -6.57
N CYS A 104 -12.30 -1.63 -6.80
CA CYS A 104 -11.46 -0.48 -7.10
C CYS A 104 -11.77 0.19 -8.45
N ALA A 105 -12.27 -0.57 -9.44
CA ALA A 105 -12.63 -0.04 -10.76
C ALA A 105 -13.71 1.05 -10.71
N ALA A 106 -14.53 1.09 -9.64
CA ALA A 106 -15.52 2.14 -9.45
C ALA A 106 -14.92 3.51 -9.03
N ARG A 107 -13.65 3.55 -8.60
CA ARG A 107 -12.94 4.75 -8.14
C ARG A 107 -11.49 4.77 -8.64
N PRO A 108 -11.27 4.91 -9.96
CA PRO A 108 -9.94 4.94 -10.56
C PRO A 108 -9.10 6.15 -10.13
N ASP A 109 -9.73 7.19 -9.61
CA ASP A 109 -9.08 8.36 -9.01
C ASP A 109 -8.39 8.04 -7.67
N LEU A 110 -8.90 7.04 -6.94
CA LEU A 110 -8.35 6.61 -5.65
C LEU A 110 -7.45 5.38 -5.76
N PHE A 111 -7.75 4.45 -6.65
CA PHE A 111 -7.10 3.14 -6.70
C PHE A 111 -6.35 2.92 -8.01
N PHE A 112 -5.03 2.69 -7.91
CA PHE A 112 -4.15 2.55 -9.07
C PHE A 112 -3.47 1.18 -9.12
N PHE A 113 -3.41 0.58 -10.31
CA PHE A 113 -2.84 -0.74 -10.58
C PHE A 113 -1.86 -0.64 -11.77
N PRO A 114 -0.59 -0.27 -11.53
CA PRO A 114 0.41 -0.18 -12.60
C PRO A 114 0.64 -1.55 -13.23
N GLN A 115 0.72 -1.57 -14.57
CA GLN A 115 1.12 -2.76 -15.34
C GLN A 115 2.64 -2.83 -15.52
N THR A 116 3.33 -1.69 -15.40
CA THR A 116 4.79 -1.59 -15.56
C THR A 116 5.43 -0.79 -14.43
N TRP A 117 6.75 -0.93 -14.28
CA TRP A 117 7.49 -0.15 -13.29
C TRP A 117 7.63 1.31 -13.69
N GLU A 118 7.58 1.60 -14.99
CA GLU A 118 7.55 2.94 -15.56
C GLU A 118 6.26 3.67 -15.16
N GLU A 119 5.09 3.01 -15.30
CA GLU A 119 3.81 3.54 -14.81
C GLU A 119 3.82 3.77 -13.30
N CYS A 120 4.35 2.82 -12.53
CA CYS A 120 4.49 2.92 -11.09
C CYS A 120 5.36 4.13 -10.69
N ALA A 121 6.51 4.30 -11.33
CA ALA A 121 7.43 5.39 -11.07
C ALA A 121 6.82 6.76 -11.43
N ALA A 122 6.16 6.85 -12.59
CA ALA A 122 5.47 8.07 -13.02
C ALA A 122 4.37 8.47 -12.03
N PHE A 123 3.55 7.51 -11.60
CA PHE A 123 2.51 7.71 -10.60
C PHE A 123 3.10 8.21 -9.28
N LEU A 124 4.11 7.52 -8.73
CA LEU A 124 4.75 7.91 -7.47
C LEU A 124 5.40 9.31 -7.54
N ALA A 125 6.01 9.66 -8.67
CA ALA A 125 6.57 11.00 -8.88
C ALA A 125 5.49 12.10 -8.87
N GLN A 126 4.32 11.82 -9.47
CA GLN A 126 3.16 12.72 -9.39
C GLN A 126 2.64 12.83 -7.96
N GLN A 127 2.47 11.69 -7.27
CA GLN A 127 1.97 11.66 -5.89
C GLN A 127 2.86 12.43 -4.94
N ARG A 128 4.18 12.36 -5.10
CA ARG A 128 5.12 13.09 -4.26
C ARG A 128 4.91 14.60 -4.33
N LYS A 129 4.63 15.15 -5.53
CA LYS A 129 4.33 16.58 -5.72
C LYS A 129 3.03 16.97 -5.04
N GLU A 130 2.00 16.14 -5.15
CA GLU A 130 0.67 16.40 -4.57
C GLU A 130 0.67 16.29 -3.04
N LEU A 131 1.42 15.36 -2.46
CA LEU A 131 1.46 15.14 -1.00
C LEU A 131 2.40 16.11 -0.27
N SER A 132 3.31 16.77 -0.99
CA SER A 132 4.25 17.76 -0.45
C SER A 132 3.76 19.21 -0.59
N ALA A 133 2.62 19.42 -1.26
CA ALA A 133 1.93 20.70 -1.40
C ALA A 133 0.97 20.93 -0.22
#